data_AF-A0A100W8I7-F1
#
_entry.id   AF-A0A100W8I7-F1
#
_cell.length_a   1.000
_cell.length_b   1.000
_cell.length_c   1.000
_cell.angle_alpha   90.00
_cell.angle_beta   90.00
_cell.angle_gamma   90.00
#
_symmetry.space_group_name_H-M   'P 1'
#
loop_
_entity.id
_entity.type
_entity.pdbx_description
1 polymer ?
#
loop_
_entity_poly.entity_id
_entity_poly.type
_entity_poly.pdbx_seq_one_letter_code
_entity_poly.pdbx_strand_id
1 'polypeptide(L)'
;MTPSEPTAQAPAIALESVRVAGLLEGKRYAVLGVGMRALDRSREVPVVTIYNYTDDLAVEVLVDVDAREVLAVSAAPAIPALAAAERARALDIVRRDGRLTESGVDVDTGTGIIVEEVNFGDPRHGHRLVDLRFGPRQYRVPTAFAVVDLSAEELVTVGLLPLES
;
A
#
# COMPACT_ATOMS: atom_id res chain seq x y z
N MET A 1 -3.20 19.49 -3.83
CA MET A 1 -4.04 19.82 -2.68
C MET A 1 -3.22 19.50 -1.45
N THR A 2 -2.78 20.52 -0.71
CA THR A 2 -1.94 20.36 0.49
C THR A 2 -2.79 19.75 1.60
N PRO A 3 -2.33 18.74 2.35
CA PRO A 3 -3.09 18.23 3.49
C PRO A 3 -3.37 19.37 4.48
N SER A 4 -4.55 19.34 5.12
CA SER A 4 -4.83 20.26 6.21
C SER A 4 -3.82 20.03 7.35
N GLU A 5 -3.55 21.08 8.12
CA GLU A 5 -2.57 21.05 9.21
C GLU A 5 -2.80 19.88 10.21
N PRO A 6 -4.05 19.50 10.57
CA PRO A 6 -4.31 18.32 11.40
C PRO A 6 -3.88 17.00 10.72
N THR A 7 -4.13 16.84 9.43
CA THR A 7 -3.77 15.65 8.66
C THR A 7 -2.24 15.48 8.55
N ALA A 8 -1.49 16.59 8.52
CA ALA A 8 -0.04 16.57 8.41
C ALA A 8 0.67 16.10 9.70
N GLN A 9 0.12 16.39 10.88
CA GLN A 9 0.74 16.05 12.16
C GLN A 9 0.36 14.65 12.67
N ALA A 10 -0.81 14.14 12.27
CA ALA A 10 -1.35 12.88 12.76
C ALA A 10 -0.40 11.66 12.62
N PRO A 11 0.34 11.46 11.51
CA PRO A 11 1.27 10.33 11.38
C PRO A 11 2.37 10.34 12.44
N ALA A 12 2.94 11.51 12.76
CA ALA A 12 3.98 11.62 13.77
C ALA A 12 3.45 11.23 15.16
N ILE A 13 2.27 11.77 15.52
CA ILE A 13 1.61 11.45 16.80
C ILE A 13 1.27 9.96 16.90
N ALA A 14 0.78 9.36 15.80
CA ALA A 14 0.48 7.93 15.75
C ALA A 14 1.74 7.08 15.99
N LEU A 15 2.85 7.41 15.33
CA LEU A 15 4.11 6.66 15.43
C LEU A 15 4.84 6.84 16.76
N GLU A 16 4.63 7.97 17.45
CA GLU A 16 5.17 8.22 18.80
C GLU A 16 4.42 7.44 19.91
N SER A 17 3.24 6.89 19.61
CA SER A 17 2.41 6.19 20.60
C SER A 17 2.95 4.80 20.95
N VAL A 18 3.11 4.53 22.25
CA VAL A 18 3.48 3.20 22.78
C VAL A 18 2.50 2.10 22.35
N ARG A 19 1.22 2.45 22.15
CA ARG A 19 0.18 1.51 21.70
C ARG A 19 0.41 1.05 20.27
N VAL A 20 0.95 1.94 19.43
CA VAL A 20 1.29 1.66 18.03
C VAL A 20 2.66 1.00 17.94
N ALA A 21 3.62 1.41 18.78
CA ALA A 21 4.95 0.81 18.85
C ALA A 21 4.89 -0.71 19.06
N GLY A 22 4.01 -1.21 19.95
CA GLY A 22 3.84 -2.64 20.19
C GLY A 22 3.39 -3.45 18.96
N LEU A 23 2.84 -2.81 17.92
CA LEU A 23 2.42 -3.45 16.67
C LEU A 23 3.48 -3.31 15.55
N LEU A 24 4.45 -2.42 15.70
CA LEU A 24 5.36 -2.01 14.63
C LEU A 24 6.85 -2.19 14.95
N GLU A 25 7.22 -2.33 16.22
CA GLU A 25 8.61 -2.41 16.65
C GLU A 25 9.32 -3.63 16.03
N GLY A 26 10.44 -3.39 15.35
CA GLY A 26 11.17 -4.42 14.63
C GLY A 26 10.47 -4.96 13.37
N LYS A 27 9.30 -4.41 13.01
CA LYS A 27 8.51 -4.83 11.85
C LYS A 27 8.75 -3.89 10.66
N ARG A 28 8.51 -4.41 9.46
CA ARG A 28 8.50 -3.58 8.24
C ARG A 28 7.10 -3.00 8.07
N TYR A 29 7.00 -1.68 8.02
CA TYR A 29 5.71 -1.01 7.86
C TYR A 29 5.81 0.25 6.97
N ALA A 30 4.66 0.76 6.55
CA ALA A 30 4.53 2.07 5.92
C ALA A 30 3.22 2.75 6.33
N VAL A 31 3.27 4.07 6.50
CA VAL A 31 2.06 4.89 6.58
C VAL A 31 1.49 5.00 5.16
N LEU A 32 0.31 4.44 4.94
CA LEU A 32 -0.35 4.41 3.63
C LEU A 32 -1.11 5.70 3.33
N GLY A 33 -1.64 6.35 4.37
CA GLY A 33 -2.37 7.59 4.23
C GLY A 33 -3.03 8.06 5.52
N VAL A 34 -3.65 9.23 5.41
CA VAL A 34 -4.43 9.83 6.50
C VAL A 34 -5.79 10.23 5.93
N GLY A 35 -6.85 9.71 6.54
CA GLY A 35 -8.23 10.11 6.28
C GLY A 35 -8.82 10.87 7.46
N MET A 36 -10.10 11.23 7.35
CA MET A 36 -10.89 11.77 8.46
C MET A 36 -11.99 10.76 8.81
N ARG A 37 -12.30 10.62 10.10
CA ARG A 37 -13.41 9.80 10.60
C ARG A 37 -14.19 10.60 11.62
N ALA A 38 -15.51 10.61 11.47
CA ALA A 38 -16.40 11.17 12.48
C ALA A 38 -16.26 10.38 13.78
N LEU A 39 -15.89 11.07 14.86
CA LEU A 39 -15.93 10.54 16.22
C LEU A 39 -17.36 10.64 16.77
N ASP A 40 -18.03 11.76 16.47
CA ASP A 40 -19.42 12.04 16.80
C ASP A 40 -20.04 12.96 15.74
N ARG A 41 -21.27 13.46 15.98
CA ARG A 41 -22.01 14.29 15.02
C ARG A 41 -21.38 15.66 14.71
N SER A 42 -20.46 16.12 15.56
CA SER A 42 -19.86 17.45 15.51
C SER A 42 -18.34 17.42 15.34
N ARG A 43 -17.72 16.25 15.50
CA ARG A 43 -16.27 16.12 15.55
C ARG A 43 -15.78 15.03 14.59
N GLU A 44 -14.87 15.43 13.70
CA GLU A 44 -14.05 14.50 12.92
C GLU A 44 -12.62 14.52 13.45
N VAL A 45 -11.98 13.35 13.42
CA VAL A 45 -10.58 13.17 13.82
C VAL A 45 -9.81 12.47 12.71
N PRO A 46 -8.52 12.77 12.53
CA PRO A 46 -7.68 12.03 11.61
C PRO A 46 -7.60 10.54 11.93
N VAL A 47 -7.61 9.71 10.88
CA VAL A 47 -7.29 8.28 10.94
C VAL A 47 -6.06 8.03 10.12
N VAL A 48 -4.99 7.60 10.77
CA VAL A 48 -3.76 7.18 10.11
C VAL A 48 -3.87 5.70 9.79
N THR A 49 -3.73 5.35 8.52
CA THR A 49 -3.65 3.95 8.07
C THR A 49 -2.20 3.57 7.88
N ILE A 50 -1.75 2.58 8.63
CA ILE A 50 -0.41 2.00 8.56
C ILE A 50 -0.56 0.56 8.11
N TYR A 51 0.33 0.06 7.27
CA TYR A 51 0.38 -1.35 6.93
C TYR A 51 1.67 -1.95 7.47
N ASN A 52 1.54 -3.01 8.27
CA ASN A 52 2.64 -3.85 8.74
C ASN A 52 2.78 -5.01 7.75
N TYR A 53 3.84 -4.98 6.94
CA TYR A 53 4.15 -5.99 5.92
C TYR A 53 4.78 -7.26 6.49
N THR A 54 5.19 -7.25 7.76
CA THR A 54 5.77 -8.43 8.40
C THR A 54 4.69 -9.36 8.94
N ASP A 55 3.60 -8.79 9.45
CA ASP A 55 2.48 -9.57 10.00
C ASP A 55 1.23 -9.52 9.09
N ASP A 56 1.31 -8.84 7.94
CA ASP A 56 0.23 -8.63 6.97
C ASP A 56 -1.05 -8.01 7.55
N LEU A 57 -0.87 -6.98 8.39
CA LEU A 57 -1.96 -6.29 9.09
C LEU A 57 -2.05 -4.82 8.71
N ALA A 58 -3.28 -4.36 8.49
CA ALA A 58 -3.60 -2.94 8.49
C ALA A 58 -3.83 -2.47 9.93
N VAL A 59 -3.11 -1.44 10.34
CA VAL A 59 -3.25 -0.75 11.62
C VAL A 59 -3.88 0.62 11.37
N GLU A 60 -5.09 0.81 11.89
CA GLU A 60 -5.76 2.10 11.90
C GLU A 60 -5.60 2.78 13.25
N VAL A 61 -5.20 4.05 13.22
CA VAL A 61 -4.95 4.87 14.41
C VAL A 61 -5.79 6.13 14.36
N LEU A 62 -6.73 6.27 15.29
CA LEU A 62 -7.48 7.51 15.47
C LEU A 62 -6.67 8.46 16.34
N VAL A 63 -6.43 9.68 15.84
CA VAL A 63 -5.56 10.66 16.49
C VAL A 63 -6.34 11.92 16.84
N ASP A 64 -6.24 12.35 18.09
CA ASP A 64 -6.60 13.69 18.51
C ASP A 64 -5.37 14.59 18.37
N VAL A 65 -5.34 15.41 17.32
CA VAL A 65 -4.15 16.24 17.02
C VAL A 65 -4.00 17.37 18.03
N ASP A 66 -5.12 17.95 18.48
CA ASP A 66 -5.12 19.07 19.43
C ASP A 66 -4.59 18.61 20.80
N ALA A 67 -5.00 17.43 21.25
CA ALA A 67 -4.50 16.81 22.48
C ALA A 67 -3.15 16.08 22.29
N ARG A 68 -2.68 15.93 21.04
CA ARG A 68 -1.55 15.07 20.65
C ARG A 68 -1.66 13.65 21.22
N GLU A 69 -2.84 13.06 21.14
CA GLU A 69 -3.16 11.77 21.75
C GLU A 69 -3.69 10.75 20.73
N VAL A 70 -3.37 9.46 20.95
CA VAL A 70 -3.99 8.35 20.22
C VAL A 70 -5.25 7.89 20.94
N LEU A 71 -6.41 8.15 20.34
CA LEU A 71 -7.72 7.79 20.88
C LEU A 71 -7.96 6.28 20.77
N ALA A 72 -7.72 5.71 19.59
CA ALA A 72 -7.95 4.29 19.32
C ALA A 72 -6.89 3.72 18.38
N VAL A 73 -6.61 2.44 18.56
CA VAL A 73 -5.76 1.63 17.68
C VAL A 73 -6.52 0.34 17.39
N SER A 74 -6.64 -0.03 16.12
CA SER A 74 -7.16 -1.32 15.70
C SER A 74 -6.24 -1.93 14.65
N ALA A 75 -6.00 -3.22 14.74
CA ALA A 75 -5.26 -3.99 13.74
C ALA A 75 -6.14 -5.12 13.21
N ALA A 76 -6.16 -5.30 11.89
CA ALA A 76 -6.95 -6.34 11.24
C ALA A 76 -6.29 -6.78 9.91
N PRO A 77 -6.57 -8.00 9.42
CA PRO A 77 -6.23 -8.43 8.07
C PRO A 77 -7.17 -7.74 7.08
N ALA A 78 -7.03 -6.42 6.97
CA ALA A 78 -7.74 -5.60 6.02
C ALA A 78 -6.79 -5.19 4.90
N ILE A 79 -7.37 -4.87 3.74
CA ILE A 79 -6.61 -4.53 2.54
C ILE A 79 -6.89 -3.08 2.13
N PRO A 80 -6.15 -2.12 2.69
CA PRO A 80 -6.21 -0.73 2.24
C PRO A 80 -5.83 -0.64 0.76
N ALA A 81 -6.41 0.35 0.08
CA ALA A 81 -6.07 0.68 -1.30
C ALA A 81 -4.55 0.86 -1.48
N LEU A 82 -4.06 0.56 -2.69
CA LEU A 82 -2.66 0.71 -3.03
C LEU A 82 -2.22 2.17 -2.88
N ALA A 83 -1.27 2.42 -1.98
CA ALA A 83 -0.72 3.76 -1.79
C ALA A 83 0.26 4.12 -2.92
N ALA A 84 0.43 5.42 -3.19
CA ALA A 84 1.34 5.88 -4.23
C ALA A 84 2.80 5.45 -4.00
N ALA A 85 3.25 5.46 -2.73
CA ALA A 85 4.58 5.00 -2.35
C ALA A 85 4.76 3.49 -2.56
N GLU A 86 3.71 2.71 -2.33
CA GLU A 86 3.72 1.27 -2.57
C GLU A 86 3.78 0.95 -4.06
N ARG A 87 2.99 1.66 -4.87
CA ARG A 87 3.08 1.56 -6.33
C ARG A 87 4.51 1.87 -6.79
N ALA A 88 5.11 2.95 -6.30
CA ALA A 88 6.48 3.30 -6.65
C ALA A 88 7.47 2.18 -6.28
N ARG A 89 7.37 1.61 -5.08
CA ARG A 89 8.20 0.48 -4.65
C ARG A 89 8.00 -0.76 -5.53
N ALA A 90 6.77 -1.08 -5.90
CA ALA A 90 6.47 -2.20 -6.78
C ALA A 90 7.07 -1.99 -8.19
N LEU A 91 6.97 -0.76 -8.72
CA LEU A 91 7.62 -0.39 -9.98
C LEU A 91 9.15 -0.49 -9.88
N ASP A 92 9.75 -0.11 -8.76
CA ASP A 92 11.18 -0.25 -8.53
C ASP A 92 11.63 -1.73 -8.53
N ILE A 93 10.84 -2.62 -7.92
CA ILE A 93 11.08 -4.07 -7.94
C ILE A 93 11.03 -4.60 -9.39
N VAL A 94 9.99 -4.23 -10.15
CA VAL A 94 9.87 -4.61 -11.57
C VAL A 94 11.02 -4.05 -12.41
N ARG A 95 11.41 -2.80 -12.19
CA ARG A 95 12.51 -2.15 -12.92
C ARG A 95 13.85 -2.85 -12.67
N ARG A 96 14.08 -3.35 -11.45
CA ARG A 96 15.30 -4.11 -11.11
C ARG A 96 15.35 -5.49 -11.76
N ASP A 97 14.20 -6.12 -12.01
CA ASP A 97 14.14 -7.41 -12.73
C ASP A 97 14.50 -7.26 -14.22
N GLY A 98 14.11 -6.15 -14.86
CA GLY A 98 14.58 -5.77 -16.19
C GLY A 98 13.89 -6.45 -17.37
N ARG A 99 13.22 -7.61 -17.21
CA ARG A 99 12.61 -8.37 -18.33
C ARG A 99 11.62 -7.56 -19.17
N LEU A 100 10.84 -6.67 -18.54
CA LEU A 100 9.91 -5.79 -19.25
C LEU A 100 10.64 -4.70 -20.03
N THR A 101 11.67 -4.08 -19.44
CA THR A 101 12.48 -3.06 -20.11
C THR A 101 13.22 -3.65 -21.31
N GLU A 102 13.77 -4.85 -21.19
CA GLU A 102 14.39 -5.60 -22.30
C GLU A 102 13.40 -5.88 -23.43
N SER A 103 12.12 -6.05 -23.10
CA SER A 103 11.01 -6.23 -24.06
C SER A 103 10.46 -4.91 -24.62
N GLY A 104 11.08 -3.77 -24.30
CA GLY A 104 10.66 -2.44 -24.76
C GLY A 104 9.44 -1.87 -24.06
N VAL A 105 9.02 -2.44 -22.93
CA VAL A 105 7.91 -1.93 -22.12
C VAL A 105 8.39 -0.78 -21.23
N ASP A 106 7.67 0.34 -21.28
CA ASP A 106 7.87 1.45 -20.36
C ASP A 106 7.26 1.14 -18.99
N VAL A 107 8.11 0.80 -18.02
CA VAL A 107 7.71 0.46 -16.64
C VAL A 107 7.05 1.65 -15.93
N ASP A 108 7.36 2.90 -16.29
CA ASP A 108 6.81 4.08 -15.63
C ASP A 108 5.33 4.31 -15.96
N THR A 109 4.79 3.57 -16.94
CA THR A 109 3.35 3.52 -17.25
C THR A 109 2.54 2.66 -16.29
N GLY A 110 3.21 1.86 -15.45
CA GLY A 110 2.56 0.85 -14.63
C GLY A 110 1.51 1.42 -13.67
N THR A 111 0.29 0.92 -13.80
CA THR A 111 -0.81 1.16 -12.86
C THR A 111 -1.14 -0.14 -12.17
N GLY A 112 -1.44 -0.10 -10.87
CA GLY A 112 -1.70 -1.33 -10.12
C GLY A 112 -2.88 -1.25 -9.17
N ILE A 113 -3.32 -2.44 -8.79
CA ILE A 113 -4.33 -2.68 -7.76
C ILE A 113 -3.76 -3.70 -6.76
N ILE A 114 -4.28 -3.69 -5.53
CA ILE A 114 -4.02 -4.79 -4.61
C ILE A 114 -4.84 -6.00 -5.06
N VAL A 115 -4.22 -7.18 -5.02
CA VAL A 115 -4.87 -8.46 -5.26
C VAL A 115 -4.62 -9.40 -4.09
N GLU A 116 -5.46 -10.42 -3.94
CA GLU A 116 -5.35 -11.43 -2.90
C GLU A 116 -5.05 -12.78 -3.52
N GLU A 117 -4.20 -13.56 -2.86
CA GLU A 117 -4.08 -14.99 -3.14
C GLU A 117 -5.23 -15.73 -2.44
N VAL A 118 -6.12 -16.32 -3.23
CA VAL A 118 -7.35 -16.99 -2.75
C VAL A 118 -7.10 -18.42 -2.29
N ASN A 119 -5.97 -19.02 -2.68
CA ASN A 119 -5.57 -20.33 -2.21
C ASN A 119 -4.92 -20.24 -0.83
N PHE A 120 -5.67 -20.66 0.20
CA PHE A 120 -5.19 -20.71 1.60
C PHE A 120 -3.93 -21.57 1.83
N GLY A 121 -3.60 -22.48 0.90
CA GLY A 121 -2.39 -23.29 0.98
C GLY A 121 -1.15 -22.66 0.33
N ASP A 122 -1.31 -21.55 -0.38
CA ASP A 122 -0.18 -20.82 -0.96
C ASP A 122 0.56 -20.04 0.14
N PRO A 123 1.90 -20.05 0.17
CA PRO A 123 2.67 -19.27 1.15
C PRO A 123 2.44 -17.76 1.08
N ARG A 124 1.85 -17.24 -0.01
CA ARG A 124 1.50 -15.82 -0.19
C ARG A 124 0.06 -15.49 0.20
N HIS A 125 -0.69 -16.47 0.71
CA HIS A 125 -2.03 -16.19 1.23
C HIS A 125 -1.96 -15.13 2.34
N GLY A 126 -2.74 -14.05 2.19
CA GLY A 126 -2.74 -12.89 3.09
C GLY A 126 -1.66 -11.85 2.81
N HIS A 127 -0.68 -12.12 1.96
CA HIS A 127 0.36 -11.15 1.60
C HIS A 127 -0.20 -9.97 0.81
N ARG A 128 0.52 -8.85 0.84
CA ARG A 128 0.19 -7.63 0.11
C ARG A 128 0.68 -7.70 -1.34
N LEU A 129 -0.10 -8.36 -2.19
CA LEU A 129 0.21 -8.52 -3.61
C LEU A 129 -0.29 -7.33 -4.45
N VAL A 130 0.52 -6.88 -5.41
CA VAL A 130 0.18 -5.82 -6.35
C VAL A 130 0.20 -6.38 -7.76
N ASP A 131 -0.94 -6.34 -8.43
CA ASP A 131 -1.03 -6.58 -9.87
C ASP A 131 -0.79 -5.25 -10.59
N LEU A 132 0.35 -5.15 -11.28
CA LEU A 132 0.73 -4.03 -12.13
C LEU A 132 0.42 -4.35 -13.59
N ARG A 133 -0.22 -3.40 -14.26
CA ARG A 133 -0.52 -3.42 -15.68
C ARG A 133 0.20 -2.29 -16.38
N PHE A 134 0.86 -2.62 -17.50
CA PHE A 134 1.68 -1.70 -18.27
C PHE A 134 1.14 -1.61 -19.69
N GLY A 135 1.21 -0.43 -20.28
CA GLY A 135 0.78 -0.23 -21.66
C GLY A 135 1.09 1.18 -22.13
N PRO A 136 1.23 1.40 -23.45
CA PRO A 136 1.49 2.73 -23.96
C PRO A 136 0.33 3.66 -23.59
N ARG A 137 0.62 4.89 -23.14
CA ARG A 137 -0.40 5.86 -22.70
C ARG A 137 -1.52 6.13 -23.72
N GLN A 138 -1.23 5.88 -25.01
CA GLN A 138 -2.15 6.06 -26.12
C GLN A 138 -3.16 4.91 -26.31
N TYR A 139 -2.94 3.75 -25.67
CA TYR A 139 -3.84 2.60 -25.76
C TYR A 139 -4.51 2.33 -24.41
N ARG A 140 -5.77 1.91 -24.45
CA ARG A 140 -6.54 1.58 -23.23
C ARG A 140 -6.27 0.18 -22.70
N VAL A 141 -5.57 -0.66 -23.48
CA VAL A 141 -5.35 -2.07 -23.15
C VAL A 141 -3.90 -2.25 -22.72
N PRO A 142 -3.66 -2.85 -21.54
CA PRO A 142 -2.32 -3.22 -21.12
C PRO A 142 -1.68 -4.24 -22.08
N THR A 143 -0.38 -4.08 -22.33
CA THR A 143 0.42 -4.98 -23.17
C THR A 143 1.37 -5.86 -22.36
N ALA A 144 1.49 -5.60 -21.06
CA ALA A 144 2.29 -6.40 -20.13
C ALA A 144 1.73 -6.31 -18.70
N PHE A 145 2.19 -7.23 -17.85
CA PHE A 145 1.82 -7.27 -16.46
C PHE A 145 2.97 -7.73 -15.57
N ALA A 146 2.86 -7.43 -14.27
CA ALA A 146 3.70 -7.98 -13.22
C ALA A 146 2.87 -8.16 -11.95
N VAL A 147 3.14 -9.21 -11.17
CA VAL A 147 2.64 -9.35 -9.81
C VAL A 147 3.81 -9.23 -8.87
N VAL A 148 3.73 -8.29 -7.94
CA VAL A 148 4.76 -8.02 -6.94
C VAL A 148 4.21 -8.32 -5.56
N ASP A 149 4.98 -9.05 -4.76
CA ASP A 149 4.69 -9.27 -3.35
C ASP A 149 5.41 -8.19 -2.53
N LEU A 150 4.65 -7.23 -1.99
CA LEU A 150 5.21 -6.19 -1.14
C LEU A 150 5.52 -6.67 0.28
N SER A 151 5.02 -7.83 0.70
CA SER A 151 5.28 -8.46 2.01
C SER A 151 6.57 -9.28 2.00
N ALA A 152 6.96 -9.82 0.84
CA ALA A 152 8.26 -10.47 0.63
C ALA A 152 9.30 -9.61 -0.13
N GLU A 153 8.89 -8.45 -0.68
CA GLU A 153 9.72 -7.60 -1.54
C GLU A 153 10.24 -8.29 -2.81
N GLU A 154 9.42 -9.15 -3.40
CA GLU A 154 9.80 -9.95 -4.56
C GLU A 154 8.87 -9.75 -5.75
N LEU A 155 9.42 -9.99 -6.94
CA LEU A 155 8.62 -10.15 -8.14
C LEU A 155 8.11 -11.60 -8.20
N VAL A 156 6.80 -11.78 -8.16
CA VAL A 156 6.15 -13.10 -8.21
C VAL A 156 6.07 -13.59 -9.65
N THR A 157 5.57 -12.76 -10.55
CA THR A 157 5.46 -13.09 -11.97
C THR A 157 5.47 -11.85 -12.84
N VAL A 158 5.83 -12.01 -14.11
CA VAL A 158 5.88 -10.94 -15.10
C VAL A 158 5.72 -11.53 -16.49
N GLY A 159 5.08 -10.79 -17.39
CA GLY A 159 4.89 -11.26 -18.75
C GLY A 159 4.32 -10.22 -19.69
N LEU A 160 4.43 -10.51 -20.98
CA LEU A 160 3.73 -9.80 -22.04
C LEU A 160 2.32 -10.36 -22.18
N LEU A 161 1.37 -9.48 -22.45
CA LEU A 161 0.01 -9.87 -22.82
C LEU A 161 -0.05 -9.99 -24.35
N PRO A 162 -0.69 -11.04 -24.88
CA PRO A 162 -0.87 -11.16 -26.32
C PRO A 162 -1.70 -9.98 -26.81
N LEU A 163 -1.18 -9.26 -27.82
CA LEU A 163 -1.98 -8.33 -28.60
C LEU A 163 -2.88 -9.18 -29.48
N GLU A 164 -4.19 -9.16 -29.23
CA GLU A 164 -5.14 -9.76 -30.18
C GLU A 164 -4.91 -9.10 -31.55
N SER A 165 -4.59 -9.94 -32.53
CA SER A 165 -4.27 -9.56 -33.92
C SER A 165 -5.52 -9.30 -34.73
#